data_AF-A0A822H0E2-F1
#
_entry.id   AF-A0A822H0E2-F1
#
_cell.length_a   1.000
_cell.length_b   1.000
_cell.length_c   1.000
_cell.angle_alpha   90.00
_cell.angle_beta   90.00
_cell.angle_gamma   90.00
#
_symmetry.space_group_name_H-M   'P 1'
#
loop_
_entity.id
_entity.type
_entity.pdbx_description
1 polymer ?
#
loop_
_entity_poly.entity_id
_entity_poly.type
_entity_poly.pdbx_seq_one_letter_code
_entity_poly.pdbx_strand_id
1 'polypeptide(L)'
;FHQAARLKGIGEYVNLRTGMPCQLHPTSALFGCGFIPDYIVYHELIMTTKEYMQCVTCVDGHWLAELGPMFFSLKDSLKTRSERA
;
A
#
# COMPACT_ATOMS: atom_id res chain seq x y z
N PHE A 1 -11.91 0.14 6.83
CA PHE A 1 -10.71 -0.16 6.00
C PHE A 1 -10.36 1.01 5.08
N HIS A 2 -9.92 2.15 5.64
CA HIS A 2 -9.35 3.26 4.84
C HIS A 2 -7.82 3.26 4.89
N GLN A 3 -7.23 2.53 5.84
CA GLN A 3 -5.84 2.63 6.25
C GLN A 3 -4.99 1.57 5.57
N ALA A 4 -5.15 1.44 4.26
CA ALA A 4 -4.40 0.51 3.45
C ALA A 4 -3.87 1.24 2.23
N ALA A 5 -2.63 0.98 1.87
CA ALA A 5 -1.96 1.58 0.73
C ALA A 5 -1.18 0.52 -0.04
N ARG A 6 -0.96 0.80 -1.32
CA ARG A 6 -0.13 -0.05 -2.20
C ARG A 6 1.01 0.74 -2.79
N LEU A 7 2.07 0.03 -3.11
CA LEU A 7 3.22 0.59 -3.81
C LEU A 7 2.80 1.09 -5.19
N LYS A 8 3.16 2.33 -5.50
CA LYS A 8 2.96 2.94 -6.83
C LYS A 8 4.28 3.05 -7.60
N GLY A 9 5.37 3.35 -6.88
CA GLY A 9 6.71 3.55 -7.42
C GLY A 9 7.77 3.47 -6.31
N ILE A 10 9.01 3.84 -6.61
CA ILE A 10 10.12 3.73 -5.66
C ILE A 10 9.86 4.64 -4.45
N GLY A 11 9.54 4.03 -3.30
CA GLY A 11 9.29 4.75 -2.04
C GLY A 11 7.98 5.55 -2.01
N GLU A 12 7.11 5.41 -3.01
CA GLU A 12 5.83 6.09 -3.09
C GLU A 12 4.67 5.10 -3.03
N TYR A 13 3.72 5.38 -2.14
CA TYR A 13 2.52 4.60 -1.96
C TYR A 13 1.29 5.42 -2.32
N VAL A 14 0.20 4.73 -2.59
CA VAL A 14 -1.13 5.34 -2.76
C VAL A 14 -2.14 4.64 -1.88
N ASN A 15 -2.98 5.44 -1.24
CA ASN A 15 -4.11 4.91 -0.49
C ASN A 15 -5.01 4.10 -1.42
N LEU A 16 -5.37 2.89 -1.01
CA LEU A 16 -6.15 1.96 -1.83
C LEU A 16 -7.59 2.42 -2.07
N ARG A 17 -8.12 3.30 -1.21
CA ARG A 17 -9.48 3.83 -1.39
C ARG A 17 -9.50 5.20 -2.04
N THR A 18 -8.75 6.15 -1.50
CA THR A 18 -8.83 7.55 -1.95
C THR A 18 -7.90 7.84 -3.12
N GLY A 19 -6.93 6.96 -3.40
CA GLY A 19 -5.89 7.19 -4.39
C GLY A 19 -4.89 8.29 -4.00
N MET A 20 -5.01 8.85 -2.78
CA MET A 20 -4.11 9.90 -2.31
C MET A 20 -2.67 9.37 -2.24
N PRO A 21 -1.69 10.10 -2.81
CA PRO A 21 -0.29 9.75 -2.68
C PRO A 21 0.16 9.93 -1.22
N CYS A 22 0.99 9.02 -0.75
CA CYS A 22 1.54 9.08 0.59
C CYS A 22 2.90 8.37 0.64
N GLN A 23 3.70 8.73 1.65
CA GLN A 23 5.04 8.19 1.84
C GLN A 23 5.15 7.50 3.21
N LEU A 24 6.11 6.57 3.34
CA LEU A 24 6.45 6.04 4.66
C LEU A 24 7.07 7.14 5.51
N HIS A 25 6.60 7.29 6.74
CA HIS A 25 7.26 8.21 7.68
C HIS A 25 8.69 7.73 7.97
N PRO A 26 9.69 8.63 8.09
CA PRO A 26 11.09 8.24 8.33
C PRO A 26 11.33 7.42 9.60
N THR A 27 10.44 7.52 10.59
CA THR A 27 10.51 6.72 11.83
C THR A 27 9.86 5.34 11.70
N SER A 28 9.24 5.03 10.57
CA SER A 28 8.66 3.71 10.32
C SER A 28 9.75 2.65 10.28
N ALA A 29 9.51 1.50 10.90
CA ALA A 29 10.45 0.37 10.86
C ALA A 29 10.69 -0.15 9.43
N LEU A 30 9.73 0.05 8.52
CA LEU A 30 9.86 -0.32 7.11
C LEU A 30 10.63 0.72 6.29
N PHE A 31 10.88 1.91 6.85
CA PHE A 31 11.67 2.93 6.19
C PHE A 31 13.14 2.50 6.18
N GLY A 32 13.70 2.28 4.99
CA GLY A 32 15.08 1.81 4.82
C GLY A 32 15.26 0.30 5.03
N CYS A 33 14.18 -0.48 5.15
CA CYS A 33 14.28 -1.93 5.00
C CYS A 33 14.81 -2.28 3.60
N GLY A 34 15.64 -3.32 3.49
CA GLY A 34 16.19 -3.80 2.22
C GLY A 34 15.17 -4.42 1.26
N PHE A 35 13.88 -4.37 1.60
CA PHE A 35 12.78 -4.77 0.74
C PHE A 35 11.67 -3.72 0.80
N ILE A 36 10.91 -3.59 -0.29
CA ILE A 36 9.80 -2.64 -0.41
C ILE A 36 8.51 -3.46 -0.52
N PRO A 37 7.62 -3.44 0.48
CA PRO A 37 6.40 -4.22 0.45
C PRO A 37 5.38 -3.65 -0.55
N ASP A 38 4.68 -4.52 -1.28
CA ASP A 38 3.66 -4.12 -2.26
C ASP A 38 2.41 -3.53 -1.60
N TYR A 39 2.03 -4.07 -0.43
CA TYR A 39 0.85 -3.66 0.31
C TYR A 39 1.19 -3.42 1.78
N ILE A 40 0.62 -2.35 2.32
CA ILE A 40 0.81 -1.94 3.70
C ILE A 40 -0.49 -1.48 4.33
N VAL A 41 -0.57 -1.62 5.65
CA VAL A 41 -1.55 -0.94 6.49
C VAL A 41 -0.83 0.01 7.43
N TYR A 42 -1.50 1.09 7.84
CA TYR A 42 -0.91 2.12 8.70
C TYR A 42 -1.90 2.56 9.77
N HIS A 43 -1.41 3.09 10.90
CA HIS A 43 -2.29 3.54 11.97
C HIS A 43 -2.78 4.98 11.72
N GLU A 44 -1.86 5.87 11.36
CA GLU A 44 -2.11 7.30 11.26
C GLU A 44 -1.54 7.89 9.98
N LEU A 45 -2.18 8.97 9.53
CA LEU A 45 -1.70 9.81 8.44
C LEU A 45 -1.33 11.18 9.01
N ILE A 46 -0.06 11.56 8.87
CA ILE A 46 0.45 12.87 9.28
C ILE A 46 0.42 13.78 8.06
N MET A 47 -0.45 14.79 8.09
CA MET A 47 -0.54 15.81 7.05
C MET A 47 0.51 16.91 7.28
N THR A 48 1.43 17.07 6.34
CA THR A 48 2.42 18.16 6.31
C THR A 48 2.52 18.71 4.88
N THR A 49 3.68 19.18 4.43
CA THR A 49 3.95 19.42 3.00
C THR A 49 3.85 18.14 2.16
N LYS A 50 4.06 16.97 2.80
CA LYS A 50 3.78 15.65 2.24
C LYS A 50 3.01 14.81 3.24
N GLU A 51 2.17 13.91 2.76
CA GLU A 51 1.40 13.00 3.59
C GLU A 51 2.24 11.78 3.97
N TYR A 52 2.48 11.59 5.27
CA TYR A 52 3.29 10.48 5.79
C TYR A 52 2.43 9.49 6.57
N MET A 53 2.68 8.19 6.35
CA MET A 53 2.05 7.09 7.08
C MET A 53 2.91 6.67 8.26
N GLN A 54 2.32 6.63 9.46
CA GLN A 54 2.97 6.25 10.71
C GLN A 54 2.44 4.89 11.21
N CYS A 55 3.30 4.15 11.94
CA CYS A 55 3.03 2.79 12.43
C CYS A 55 2.60 1.86 11.29
N VAL A 56 3.50 1.64 10.33
CA VAL A 56 3.23 0.90 9.11
C VAL A 56 3.61 -0.58 9.25
N THR A 57 2.73 -1.46 8.79
CA THR A 57 2.92 -2.91 8.77
C THR A 57 2.71 -3.44 7.34
N CYS A 58 3.61 -4.29 6.86
CA CYS A 58 3.45 -4.99 5.58
C CYS A 58 2.38 -6.09 5.69
N VAL A 59 1.55 -6.24 4.66
CA VAL A 59 0.48 -7.24 4.61
C VAL A 59 0.40 -7.88 3.23
N ASP A 60 -0.20 -9.06 3.14
CA ASP A 60 -0.59 -9.63 1.86
C ASP A 60 -1.88 -8.97 1.34
N GLY A 61 -1.92 -8.66 0.04
CA GLY A 61 -3.13 -8.16 -0.62
C GLY A 61 -4.32 -9.12 -0.52
N HIS A 62 -4.07 -10.43 -0.43
CA HIS A 62 -5.11 -11.45 -0.25
C HIS A 62 -5.83 -11.29 1.08
N TRP A 63 -5.11 -10.97 2.16
CA TRP A 63 -5.73 -10.75 3.47
C TRP A 63 -6.66 -9.53 3.46
N LEU A 64 -6.29 -8.48 2.72
CA LEU A 64 -7.17 -7.32 2.54
C LEU A 64 -8.46 -7.71 1.82
N ALA A 65 -8.37 -8.50 0.75
CA ALA A 65 -9.54 -8.97 0.02
C ALA A 65 -10.42 -9.94 0.83
N GLU A 66 -9.80 -10.82 1.62
CA GLU A 66 -10.50 -11.80 2.46
C GLU A 66 -11.21 -11.14 3.64
N LEU A 67 -10.53 -10.24 4.36
CA LEU A 67 -11.08 -9.60 5.57
C LEU A 67 -11.93 -8.36 5.26
N GLY A 68 -11.74 -7.76 4.09
CA GLY A 68 -12.46 -6.56 3.63
C GLY A 68 -13.06 -6.71 2.23
N PRO A 69 -13.85 -7.76 1.94
CA PRO A 69 -14.32 -8.08 0.57
C PRO A 69 -15.24 -7.00 -0.03
N MET A 70 -15.88 -6.19 0.81
CA MET A 70 -16.70 -5.06 0.34
C MET A 70 -15.86 -3.86 -0.16
N PHE A 71 -14.56 -3.84 0.16
CA PHE A 71 -13.68 -2.70 -0.11
C PHE A 71 -12.50 -3.05 -1.02
N PHE A 72 -12.08 -4.31 -1.02
CA PHE A 72 -10.91 -4.76 -1.74
C PHE A 72 -11.27 -5.95 -2.61
N SER A 73 -10.71 -5.96 -3.82
CA SER A 73 -10.81 -7.08 -4.74
C SER A 73 -9.46 -7.25 -5.43
N LEU A 74 -9.02 -8.49 -5.55
CA LEU A 74 -7.81 -8.82 -6.27
C LEU A 74 -8.14 -8.82 -7.76
N LYS A 75 -7.42 -7.98 -8.50
CA LYS A 75 -7.49 -8.01 -9.96
C LYS A 75 -6.46 -9.02 -10.45
N ASP A 76 -6.93 -10.18 -10.87
CA ASP A 76 -6.12 -11.26 -11.43
C ASP A 76 -5.45 -10.79 -12.74
N SER A 77 -4.33 -10.10 -12.60
CA SER A 77 -3.64 -9.42 -13.70
C SER A 77 -2.56 -10.30 -14.33
N LEU A 78 -2.50 -11.59 -13.97
CA LEU A 78 -1.53 -12.56 -14.46
C LEU A 78 -1.79 -13.00 -15.91
N LYS A 79 -2.91 -12.62 -16.54
CA LYS A 79 -3.17 -12.94 -17.96
C LYS A 79 -2.75 -11.86 -18.96
N THR A 80 -2.71 -10.58 -18.57
CA THR A 80 -2.55 -9.50 -19.58
C THR A 80 -1.10 -9.23 -20.02
N ARG A 81 -0.09 -9.79 -19.34
CA ARG A 81 1.33 -9.55 -19.67
C ARG A 81 2.02 -10.73 -20.39
N SER A 82 1.44 -11.93 -20.35
CA SER A 82 1.93 -13.12 -21.08
C SER A 82 1.27 -13.32 -22.44
N GLU A 83 0.11 -12.70 -22.71
CA GLU A 83 -0.58 -12.78 -24.02
C GLU A 83 -0.12 -11.72 -25.06
N ARG A 84 0.92 -10.93 -24.74
CA ARG A 84 1.49 -9.91 -25.64
C ARG A 84 2.98 -10.12 -25.97
N ALA A 85 3.51 -11.31 -25.72
CA ALA A 85 4.88 -11.70 -26.09
C ALA A 85 4.85 -12.74 -27.20
#